data_AF-A0A290ZL28-F1
#
_entry.id   AF-A0A290ZL28-F1
#
_cell.length_a   1.000
_cell.length_b   1.000
_cell.length_c   1.000
_cell.angle_alpha   90.00
_cell.angle_beta   90.00
_cell.angle_gamma   90.00
#
_symmetry.space_group_name_H-M   'P 1'
#
loop_
_entity.id
_entity.type
_entity.pdbx_description
1 polymer ?
#
loop_
_entity_poly.entity_id
_entity_poly.type
_entity_poly.pdbx_seq_one_letter_code
_entity_poly.pdbx_strand_id
1 'polypeptide(L)'
;MGQRLKPEDGFPFGREYRGDIYAFADDETELRCLGIELGRFNAEWACFEDCRLSALAMAGFAALGGKYLADLRPIVPSRYN
;
A
#
# COMPACT_ATOMS: atom_id res chain seq x y z
N MET A 1 14.06 -16.54 27.91
CA MET A 1 14.11 -15.35 27.03
C MET A 1 14.20 -15.83 25.59
N GLY A 2 13.41 -15.24 24.68
CA GLY A 2 13.51 -15.44 23.23
C GLY A 2 12.49 -16.38 22.61
N GLN A 3 11.21 -15.98 22.53
CA GLN A 3 10.28 -16.62 21.61
C GLN A 3 10.74 -16.28 20.18
N ARG A 4 11.17 -17.30 19.44
CA ARG A 4 11.53 -17.21 18.03
C ARG A 4 10.24 -17.04 17.23
N LEU A 5 9.92 -15.81 16.86
CA LEU A 5 8.84 -15.48 15.93
C LEU A 5 9.01 -16.33 14.66
N LYS A 6 8.07 -17.25 14.43
CA LYS A 6 7.97 -18.00 13.18
C LYS A 6 7.45 -17.03 12.11
N PRO A 7 8.07 -16.95 10.92
CA PRO A 7 7.61 -16.05 9.85
C PRO A 7 6.25 -16.45 9.24
N GLU A 8 5.68 -17.55 9.70
CA GLU A 8 4.39 -18.14 9.30
C GLU A 8 3.25 -17.87 10.31
N ASP A 9 3.54 -17.24 11.46
CA ASP A 9 2.54 -16.72 12.38
C ASP A 9 2.12 -15.32 11.91
N GLY A 10 0.99 -15.30 11.21
CA GLY A 10 0.58 -14.29 10.26
C GLY A 10 0.50 -12.86 10.79
N PHE A 11 0.77 -11.93 9.88
CA PHE A 11 -0.07 -10.73 9.79
C PHE A 11 -1.43 -11.21 9.27
N PRO A 12 -2.50 -11.25 10.08
CA PRO A 12 -3.82 -11.68 9.60
C PRO A 12 -4.55 -10.58 8.82
N PHE A 13 -3.83 -9.60 8.27
CA PHE A 13 -4.38 -8.44 7.59
C PHE A 13 -3.79 -8.36 6.19
N GLY A 14 -4.64 -8.00 5.22
CA GLY A 14 -4.48 -8.20 3.78
C GLY A 14 -3.05 -8.29 3.26
N ARG A 15 -2.77 -9.36 2.49
CA ARG A 15 -1.47 -9.51 1.77
C ARG A 15 -1.20 -8.34 0.84
N GLU A 16 -2.26 -7.65 0.46
CA GLU A 16 -2.29 -6.49 -0.40
C GLU A 16 -3.21 -5.44 0.22
N TYR A 17 -2.93 -4.18 -0.10
CA TYR A 17 -3.73 -3.01 0.25
C TYR A 17 -4.22 -2.38 -1.04
N ARG A 18 -5.43 -1.83 -1.01
CA ARG A 18 -6.02 -1.12 -2.15
C ARG A 18 -6.67 0.17 -1.72
N GLY A 19 -6.55 1.19 -2.55
CA GLY A 19 -7.24 2.46 -2.36
C GLY A 19 -6.50 3.61 -3.03
N ASP A 20 -6.79 4.83 -2.59
CA ASP A 20 -6.33 6.02 -3.29
C ASP A 20 -5.16 6.67 -2.55
N ILE A 21 -4.17 7.15 -3.31
CA ILE A 21 -2.99 7.86 -2.78
C ILE A 21 -3.03 9.29 -3.30
N TYR A 22 -3.07 10.26 -2.39
CA TYR A 22 -3.04 11.69 -2.73
C TYR A 22 -1.59 12.14 -2.87
N ALA A 23 -1.16 12.32 -4.10
CA ALA A 23 0.19 12.67 -4.51
C ALA A 23 0.16 13.39 -5.87
N PHE A 24 1.17 14.19 -6.18
CA PHE A 24 1.25 14.87 -7.47
C PHE A 24 1.69 13.92 -8.58
N ALA A 25 1.47 14.30 -9.84
CA ALA A 25 1.92 13.52 -10.99
C ALA A 25 3.44 13.28 -10.98
N ASP A 26 4.23 14.24 -10.48
CA ASP A 26 5.69 14.10 -10.38
C ASP A 26 6.14 13.04 -9.37
N ASP A 27 5.30 12.71 -8.38
CA ASP A 27 5.58 11.70 -7.36
C ASP A 27 5.38 10.26 -7.89
N GLU A 28 4.86 10.10 -9.11
CA GLU A 28 4.58 8.80 -9.73
C GLU A 28 5.81 7.88 -9.71
N THR A 29 6.98 8.43 -10.03
CA THR A 29 8.23 7.66 -10.13
C THR A 29 8.66 7.16 -8.75
N GLU A 30 8.54 7.99 -7.70
CA GLU A 30 8.90 7.60 -6.34
C GLU A 30 7.98 6.49 -5.84
N LEU A 31 6.67 6.66 -6.04
CA LEU A 31 5.66 5.67 -5.63
C LEU A 31 5.84 4.34 -6.36
N ARG A 32 6.12 4.35 -7.67
CA ARG A 32 6.46 3.13 -8.42
C ARG A 32 7.75 2.48 -7.94
N CYS A 33 8.76 3.26 -7.55
CA CYS A 33 10.02 2.71 -7.01
C CYS A 33 9.82 1.96 -5.68
N LEU A 34 8.77 2.29 -4.92
CA LEU A 34 8.37 1.53 -3.73
C LEU A 34 7.66 0.21 -4.07
N GLY A 35 7.38 -0.06 -5.35
CA GLY A 35 6.64 -1.23 -5.81
C GLY A 35 5.12 -1.08 -5.68
N ILE A 36 4.63 0.17 -5.67
CA ILE A 36 3.18 0.46 -5.70
C ILE A 36 2.69 0.39 -7.15
N GLU A 37 1.63 -0.36 -7.39
CA GLU A 37 0.90 -0.33 -8.65
C GLU A 37 -0.08 0.85 -8.60
N LEU A 38 0.26 1.93 -9.29
CA LEU A 38 -0.60 3.12 -9.37
C LEU A 38 -1.71 2.88 -10.38
N GLY A 39 -2.94 3.22 -10.02
CA GLY A 39 -4.06 3.26 -10.96
C GLY A 39 -4.14 4.62 -11.67
N ARG A 40 -5.36 5.07 -11.95
CA ARG A 40 -5.58 6.28 -12.76
C ARG A 40 -5.20 7.54 -11.97
N PHE A 41 -4.42 8.43 -12.58
CA PHE A 41 -4.21 9.75 -12.01
C PHE A 41 -5.42 10.67 -12.24
N ASN A 42 -5.92 11.28 -11.17
CA ASN A 42 -6.98 12.27 -11.16
C ASN A 42 -6.39 13.64 -10.81
N ALA A 43 -6.27 14.50 -11.82
CA ALA A 43 -5.66 15.83 -11.68
C ALA A 43 -6.53 16.82 -10.88
N GLU A 44 -7.85 16.62 -10.82
CA GLU A 44 -8.75 17.51 -10.06
C GLU A 44 -8.52 17.36 -8.55
N TRP A 45 -8.15 16.15 -8.11
CA TRP A 45 -7.96 15.80 -6.70
C TRP A 45 -6.49 15.56 -6.33
N ALA A 46 -5.57 15.67 -7.30
CA ALA A 46 -4.16 15.31 -7.18
C ALA A 46 -3.99 13.95 -6.48
N CYS A 47 -4.59 12.91 -7.05
CA CYS A 47 -4.52 11.55 -6.50
C CYS A 47 -4.37 10.48 -7.58
N PHE A 48 -3.77 9.37 -7.18
CA PHE A 48 -3.78 8.12 -7.92
C PHE A 48 -4.88 7.24 -7.34
N GLU A 49 -5.91 7.00 -8.14
CA GLU A 49 -7.06 6.19 -7.80
C GLU A 49 -6.74 4.70 -7.95
N ASP A 50 -7.34 3.85 -7.12
CA ASP A 50 -7.26 2.39 -7.23
C ASP A 50 -5.85 1.79 -7.14
N CYS A 51 -4.96 2.42 -6.39
CA CYS A 51 -3.59 1.94 -6.17
C CYS A 51 -3.59 0.59 -5.44
N ARG A 52 -2.64 -0.27 -5.78
CA ARG A 52 -2.40 -1.55 -5.10
C ARG A 52 -1.00 -1.59 -4.52
N LEU A 53 -0.92 -2.04 -3.27
CA LEU A 53 0.33 -2.15 -2.55
C LEU A 53 0.46 -3.56 -2.00
N SER A 54 1.59 -4.20 -2.25
CA SER A 54 1.98 -5.38 -1.47
C SER A 54 2.28 -4.97 -0.02
N ALA A 55 2.34 -5.94 0.89
CA ALA A 55 2.77 -5.69 2.26
C ALA A 55 4.16 -5.02 2.35
N LEU A 56 5.09 -5.34 1.43
CA LEU A 56 6.41 -4.72 1.37
C LEU A 56 6.32 -3.26 0.90
N ALA A 57 5.53 -2.99 -0.15
CA ALA A 57 5.31 -1.63 -0.64
C ALA A 57 4.63 -0.76 0.42
N MET A 58 3.67 -1.33 1.18
CA MET A 58 3.03 -0.63 2.29
C MET A 58 4.02 -0.28 3.42
N ALA A 59 4.96 -1.17 3.73
CA ALA A 59 6.01 -0.89 4.71
C ALA A 59 6.94 0.24 4.23
N GLY A 60 7.33 0.24 2.95
CA GLY A 60 8.10 1.34 2.34
C GLY A 60 7.33 2.66 2.32
N PHE A 61 6.05 2.62 1.98
CA PHE A 61 5.16 3.78 2.00
C PHE A 61 5.02 4.37 3.41
N ALA A 62 4.83 3.52 4.43
CA ALA A 62 4.78 3.96 5.83
C ALA A 62 6.11 4.58 6.30
N ALA A 63 7.25 4.11 5.78
CA ALA A 63 8.57 4.66 6.09
C ALA A 63 8.78 6.09 5.54
N LEU A 64 7.98 6.53 4.56
CA LEU A 64 7.97 7.93 4.11
C LEU A 64 7.37 8.90 5.14
N GLY A 65 6.90 8.41 6.30
CA GLY A 65 6.56 9.24 7.45
C GLY A 65 5.34 10.14 7.24
N GLY A 66 4.39 9.74 6.38
CA GLY A 66 3.19 10.52 6.11
C GLY A 66 3.38 11.65 5.09
N LYS A 67 4.42 11.57 4.25
CA LYS A 67 4.58 12.46 3.07
C LYS A 67 3.30 12.53 2.22
N TYR A 68 2.59 11.41 2.10
CA TYR A 68 1.36 11.27 1.33
C TYR A 68 0.18 10.93 2.22
N LEU A 69 -0.99 11.47 1.88
CA LEU A 69 -2.26 10.99 2.41
C LEU A 69 -2.74 9.81 1.56
N ALA A 70 -3.36 8.82 2.17
CA ALA A 70 -3.92 7.69 1.43
C ALA A 70 -5.13 7.07 2.17
N ASP A 71 -6.16 6.68 1.43
CA ASP A 71 -7.27 5.86 1.93
C ASP A 71 -7.05 4.40 1.52
N LEU A 72 -6.09 3.75 2.16
CA LEU A 72 -5.73 2.36 1.86
C LEU A 72 -6.45 1.39 2.79
N ARG A 73 -7.03 0.34 2.21
CA ARG A 73 -7.70 -0.73 2.96
C ARG A 73 -7.06 -2.08 2.67
N PRO A 74 -6.89 -2.94 3.68
CA PRO A 74 -6.38 -4.29 3.46
C PRO A 74 -7.37 -5.09 2.62
N ILE A 75 -6.88 -5.74 1.56
CA ILE A 75 -7.64 -6.72 0.79
C ILE A 75 -7.59 -8.04 1.55
N VAL A 76 -8.70 -8.42 2.18
CA VAL A 76 -8.86 -9.74 2.79
C VAL A 76 -9.24 -10.74 1.68
N PRO A 77 -8.42 -11.78 1.42
CA PRO A 77 -8.83 -12.82 0.49
C PRO A 77 -10.09 -13.49 1.05
N SER A 78 -11.18 -13.48 0.26
CA SER A 78 -12.40 -14.20 0.62
C SER A 78 -12.06 -15.68 0.80
N ARG A 79 -12.08 -16.13 2.05
CA ARG A 79 -11.72 -17.49 2.42
C ARG A 79 -12.93 -18.40 2.33
N TYR A 80 -13.63 -18.45 1.19
CA TYR A 80 -14.70 -19.43 0.94
C TYR A 80 -14.85 -19.67 -0.57
N ASN A 81 -14.37 -20.84 -1.02
CA ASN A 81 -15.17 -21.75 -1.82
C ASN A 81 -14.74 -23.19 -1.53
#